data_AF-A0A5M6CY61-F1
#
_entry.id   AF-A0A5M6CY61-F1
#
_cell.length_a   1.000
_cell.length_b   1.000
_cell.length_c   1.000
_cell.angle_alpha   90.00
_cell.angle_beta   90.00
_cell.angle_gamma   90.00
#
_symmetry.space_group_name_H-M   'P 1'
#
loop_
_entity.id
_entity.type
_entity.pdbx_description
1 polymer ?
#
loop_
_entity_poly.entity_id
_entity_poly.type
_entity_poly.pdbx_seq_one_letter_code
_entity_poly.pdbx_strand_id
1 'polypeptide(L)'
;MIFRTKYCRLLLCFLLLLILAQCSPQKKTEEKEPAASKTITPIPKESDEVPKSPTLAAEPNIKDQKNTKASKKKKDNIYALYQQKIAKFKFDAFRVKEKYSGRAATIDLVSHEDARLYQKTFTRGLAAGSNFAGKYTLVSVPCGDKCQDNYIIETQTGKVIDKVQSSTGVSFRPDSRLLIVNPPELTTNNQVCQNCEPIIYVLENGLIYKAKLLR
;
A
#
# COMPACT_ATOMS: atom_id res chain seq x y z
N MET A 1 -34.85 -14.06 -62.50
CA MET A 1 -36.01 -14.05 -61.57
C MET A 1 -35.95 -15.36 -60.78
N ILE A 2 -36.08 -15.29 -59.45
CA ILE A 2 -36.35 -16.39 -58.51
C ILE A 2 -35.20 -17.38 -58.22
N PHE A 3 -34.43 -17.16 -57.16
CA PHE A 3 -33.87 -18.22 -56.30
C PHE A 3 -33.19 -17.59 -55.07
N ARG A 4 -33.96 -17.26 -54.02
CA ARG A 4 -33.44 -16.94 -52.67
C ARG A 4 -34.59 -16.66 -51.70
N THR A 5 -35.11 -17.69 -51.02
CA THR A 5 -35.95 -17.48 -49.81
C THR A 5 -36.18 -18.72 -48.94
N LYS A 6 -35.68 -19.92 -49.29
CA LYS A 6 -35.98 -21.13 -48.50
C LYS A 6 -35.07 -21.40 -47.29
N TYR A 7 -33.95 -20.68 -47.13
CA TYR A 7 -33.00 -20.94 -46.04
C TYR A 7 -33.21 -20.10 -44.76
N CYS A 8 -34.12 -19.13 -44.77
CA CYS A 8 -34.30 -18.24 -43.62
C CYS A 8 -35.25 -18.78 -42.52
N ARG A 9 -36.09 -19.78 -42.84
CA ARG A 9 -37.01 -20.38 -41.86
C ARG A 9 -36.43 -21.57 -41.09
N LEU A 10 -35.36 -22.20 -41.58
CA LEU A 10 -34.79 -23.39 -40.93
C LEU A 10 -33.77 -23.03 -39.83
N LEU A 11 -33.10 -21.88 -39.93
CA LEU A 11 -32.15 -21.44 -38.90
C LEU A 11 -32.83 -20.85 -37.64
N LEU A 12 -34.05 -20.33 -37.76
CA LEU A 12 -34.77 -19.73 -36.62
C LEU A 12 -35.35 -20.78 -35.65
N CYS A 13 -35.60 -22.01 -36.10
CA CYS A 13 -36.11 -23.08 -35.23
C CYS A 13 -35.02 -23.73 -34.36
N PHE A 14 -33.75 -23.73 -34.79
CA PHE A 14 -32.65 -24.29 -33.99
C PHE A 14 -32.22 -23.39 -32.82
N LEU A 15 -32.46 -22.08 -32.91
CA LEU A 15 -32.10 -21.14 -31.84
C LEU A 15 -33.12 -21.09 -30.68
N LEU A 16 -34.36 -21.56 -30.89
CA LEU A 16 -35.42 -21.57 -29.87
C LEU A 16 -35.47 -22.85 -29.03
N LEU A 17 -34.81 -23.94 -29.45
CA LEU A 17 -34.76 -25.21 -28.73
C LEU A 17 -33.64 -25.31 -27.68
N LEU A 18 -32.70 -24.34 -27.65
CA LEU A 18 -31.57 -24.32 -26.70
C LEU A 18 -31.85 -23.58 -25.38
N ILE A 19 -33.02 -22.96 -25.21
CA ILE A 19 -33.33 -22.12 -24.02
C ILE A 19 -34.10 -22.89 -22.92
N LEU A 20 -34.57 -24.11 -23.16
CA LEU A 20 -35.46 -24.84 -22.20
C LEU A 20 -34.77 -25.92 -21.33
N ALA A 21 -33.44 -25.98 -21.24
CA ALA A 21 -32.76 -27.13 -20.62
C ALA A 21 -31.91 -26.84 -19.37
N GLN A 22 -32.21 -25.81 -18.56
CA GLN A 22 -31.60 -25.65 -17.24
C GLN A 22 -32.60 -25.18 -16.18
N CYS A 23 -33.44 -26.11 -15.72
CA CYS A 23 -34.12 -25.99 -14.43
C CYS A 23 -33.85 -27.29 -13.65
N SER A 24 -32.91 -27.23 -12.70
CA SER A 24 -32.62 -28.34 -11.78
C SER A 24 -33.02 -27.91 -10.36
N PRO A 25 -33.80 -28.71 -9.62
CA PRO A 25 -34.30 -28.35 -8.30
C PRO A 25 -33.23 -28.52 -7.22
N GLN A 26 -32.90 -27.44 -6.51
CA GLN A 26 -32.08 -27.49 -5.29
C GLN A 26 -32.94 -27.96 -4.11
N LYS A 27 -32.52 -29.08 -3.53
CA LYS A 27 -33.12 -29.76 -2.39
C LYS A 27 -32.81 -28.96 -1.11
N LYS A 28 -33.86 -28.54 -0.39
CA LYS A 28 -33.77 -28.02 0.98
C LYS A 28 -33.28 -29.13 1.91
N THR A 29 -32.33 -28.80 2.78
CA THR A 29 -32.11 -29.52 4.04
C THR A 29 -32.06 -28.49 5.16
N GLU A 30 -32.96 -28.71 6.13
CA GLU A 30 -33.11 -27.99 7.38
C GLU A 30 -31.97 -28.27 8.38
N GLU A 31 -31.62 -27.21 9.11
CA GLU A 31 -31.48 -27.14 10.56
C GLU A 31 -30.45 -28.04 11.30
N LYS A 32 -29.46 -27.38 11.91
CA LYS A 32 -29.30 -27.43 13.38
C LYS A 32 -28.40 -26.32 13.91
N GLU A 33 -28.99 -25.42 14.69
CA GLU A 33 -28.31 -24.66 15.74
C GLU A 33 -27.91 -25.63 16.88
N PRO A 34 -26.80 -25.38 17.58
CA PRO A 34 -27.02 -24.96 18.97
C PRO A 34 -26.00 -23.96 19.53
N ALA A 35 -26.56 -23.13 20.42
CA ALA A 35 -26.01 -22.73 21.72
C ALA A 35 -24.92 -21.66 21.78
N ALA A 36 -25.40 -20.45 22.08
CA ALA A 36 -24.91 -19.51 23.08
C ALA A 36 -23.63 -19.88 23.84
N SER A 37 -22.63 -18.98 23.82
CA SER A 37 -21.73 -18.81 24.97
C SER A 37 -20.97 -17.48 24.94
N LYS A 38 -21.31 -16.64 25.93
CA LYS A 38 -20.43 -15.78 26.73
C LYS A 38 -19.86 -14.50 26.10
N THR A 39 -20.56 -13.41 26.44
CA THR A 39 -20.05 -12.17 27.06
C THR A 39 -18.53 -12.13 27.29
N ILE A 40 -17.83 -11.23 26.61
CA ILE A 40 -16.48 -10.79 26.99
C ILE A 40 -16.59 -9.33 27.43
N THR A 41 -16.51 -9.12 28.74
CA THR A 41 -16.20 -7.85 29.40
C THR A 41 -14.70 -7.87 29.82
N PRO A 42 -14.14 -6.75 30.27
CA PRO A 42 -13.11 -6.00 29.57
C PRO A 42 -11.66 -6.34 29.98
N ILE A 43 -10.77 -5.86 29.12
CA ILE A 43 -9.31 -5.67 29.26
C ILE A 43 -8.85 -5.54 30.74
N PRO A 44 -7.96 -6.42 31.23
CA PRO A 44 -7.19 -6.18 32.44
C PRO A 44 -6.06 -5.16 32.17
N LYS A 45 -5.98 -4.18 33.07
CA LYS A 45 -4.85 -3.26 33.24
C LYS A 45 -3.73 -3.95 34.04
N GLU A 46 -2.50 -3.55 33.71
CA GLU A 46 -1.40 -3.22 34.64
C GLU A 46 -0.62 -4.37 35.31
N SER A 47 0.69 -4.43 35.03
CA SER A 47 1.72 -4.18 36.04
C SER A 47 3.13 -4.26 35.43
N ASP A 48 3.85 -3.14 35.54
CA ASP A 48 5.26 -2.98 35.92
C ASP A 48 6.19 -4.19 35.83
N GLU A 49 7.24 -4.09 34.99
CA GLU A 49 8.62 -4.24 35.47
C GLU A 49 9.62 -3.68 34.46
N VAL A 50 10.38 -2.69 34.91
CA VAL A 50 11.48 -2.01 34.20
C VAL A 50 12.79 -2.75 34.49
N PRO A 51 13.49 -3.31 33.49
CA PRO A 51 14.86 -3.78 33.71
C PRO A 51 15.83 -2.59 33.68
N LYS A 52 16.35 -2.30 34.87
CA LYS A 52 17.42 -1.36 35.18
C LYS A 52 18.67 -1.70 34.36
N SER A 53 19.06 -0.84 33.42
CA SER A 53 20.35 -0.91 32.72
C SER A 53 21.43 -0.17 33.54
N PRO A 54 22.64 -0.72 33.71
CA PRO A 54 23.67 -0.13 34.56
C PRO A 54 24.34 1.09 33.92
N THR A 55 24.44 2.15 34.72
CA THR A 55 25.24 3.36 34.49
C THR A 55 26.73 3.02 34.47
N LEU A 56 27.42 3.33 33.37
CA LEU A 56 28.85 3.66 33.40
C LEU A 56 29.03 5.05 32.80
N ALA A 57 29.40 5.99 33.66
CA ALA A 57 29.79 7.34 33.28
C ALA A 57 31.14 7.29 32.55
N ALA A 58 31.22 7.94 31.40
CA ALA A 58 32.46 8.40 30.80
C ALA A 58 32.28 9.87 30.42
N GLU A 59 33.16 10.70 30.94
CA GLU A 59 33.17 12.16 30.85
C GLU A 59 33.28 12.65 29.38
N PRO A 60 32.57 13.70 28.96
CA PRO A 60 32.81 14.30 27.66
C PRO A 60 34.04 15.21 27.72
N ASN A 61 35.11 14.75 27.06
CA ASN A 61 36.35 15.47 26.84
C ASN A 61 36.10 16.71 25.96
N ILE A 62 36.59 17.87 26.41
CA ILE A 62 36.37 19.20 25.84
C ILE A 62 37.25 19.40 24.60
N LYS A 63 36.85 18.91 23.41
CA LYS A 63 37.48 19.31 22.12
C LYS A 63 36.58 19.42 20.87
N ASP A 64 35.25 19.34 20.97
CA ASP A 64 34.37 19.29 19.76
C ASP A 64 33.35 20.45 19.60
N GLN A 65 33.59 21.63 20.17
CA GLN A 65 32.62 22.73 20.08
C GLN A 65 32.68 23.59 18.79
N LYS A 66 33.70 23.44 17.95
CA LYS A 66 33.78 24.18 16.66
C LYS A 66 33.14 23.44 15.47
N ASN A 67 32.96 22.12 15.55
CA ASN A 67 32.46 21.30 14.43
C ASN A 67 30.93 21.16 14.40
N THR A 68 30.25 21.53 15.48
CA THR A 68 28.80 21.35 15.65
C THR A 68 27.97 22.42 14.95
N LYS A 69 28.40 23.69 14.90
CA LYS A 69 27.63 24.79 14.29
C LYS A 69 27.59 24.75 12.75
N ALA A 70 28.72 24.47 12.11
CA ALA A 70 28.80 24.37 10.65
C ALA A 70 28.07 23.11 10.12
N SER A 71 28.19 21.99 10.84
CA SER A 71 27.48 20.75 10.54
C SER A 71 25.96 20.91 10.71
N LYS A 72 25.49 21.58 11.77
CA LYS A 72 24.07 21.88 11.98
C LYS A 72 23.50 22.81 10.90
N LYS A 73 24.19 23.91 10.58
CA LYS A 73 23.77 24.85 9.51
C LYS A 73 23.66 24.18 8.13
N LYS A 74 24.55 23.24 7.81
CA LYS A 74 24.51 22.47 6.55
C LYS A 74 23.37 21.45 6.50
N LYS A 75 22.99 20.87 7.64
CA LYS A 75 21.86 19.94 7.78
C LYS A 75 20.51 20.64 7.67
N ASP A 76 20.36 21.77 8.36
CA ASP A 76 19.16 22.59 8.26
C ASP A 76 18.93 23.04 6.80
N ASN A 77 20.01 23.25 6.05
CA ASN A 77 19.97 23.63 4.64
C ASN A 77 19.53 22.47 3.71
N ILE A 78 19.96 21.22 3.92
CA ILE A 78 19.59 20.13 3.00
C ILE A 78 18.11 19.75 3.10
N TYR A 79 17.54 19.73 4.31
CA TYR A 79 16.11 19.43 4.49
C TYR A 79 15.21 20.57 4.02
N ALA A 80 15.61 21.83 4.23
CA ALA A 80 14.92 22.96 3.63
C ALA A 80 14.93 22.88 2.10
N LEU A 81 16.05 22.50 1.49
CA LEU A 81 16.13 22.25 0.04
C LEU A 81 15.17 21.12 -0.39
N TYR A 82 15.10 20.03 0.36
CA TYR A 82 14.17 18.94 0.07
C TYR A 82 12.71 19.37 0.17
N GLN A 83 12.35 20.12 1.21
CA GLN A 83 11.00 20.69 1.33
C GLN A 83 10.66 21.58 0.13
N GLN A 84 11.58 22.46 -0.28
CA GLN A 84 11.39 23.30 -1.47
C GLN A 84 11.23 22.46 -2.76
N LYS A 85 12.07 21.43 -2.95
CA LYS A 85 11.98 20.54 -4.12
C LYS A 85 10.64 19.84 -4.22
N ILE A 86 10.06 19.43 -3.08
CA ILE A 86 8.79 18.69 -3.07
C ILE A 86 7.55 19.59 -2.95
N ALA A 87 7.70 20.87 -2.62
CA ALA A 87 6.57 21.79 -2.35
C ALA A 87 5.55 21.90 -3.50
N LYS A 88 5.99 21.65 -4.74
CA LYS A 88 5.12 21.63 -5.92
C LYS A 88 4.27 20.36 -6.05
N PHE A 89 4.60 19.28 -5.33
CA PHE A 89 3.90 18.00 -5.39
C PHE A 89 2.87 17.91 -4.26
N LYS A 90 1.73 18.55 -4.45
CA LYS A 90 0.61 18.52 -3.50
C LYS A 90 -0.32 17.37 -3.85
N PHE A 91 -0.73 16.56 -2.86
CA PHE A 91 -1.64 15.44 -3.07
C PHE A 91 -2.93 15.82 -3.82
N ASP A 92 -3.46 17.02 -3.58
CA ASP A 92 -4.69 17.49 -4.23
C ASP A 92 -4.55 17.70 -5.74
N ALA A 93 -3.34 17.98 -6.24
CA ALA A 93 -3.06 18.08 -7.67
C ALA A 93 -3.05 16.71 -8.38
N PHE A 94 -3.01 15.62 -7.59
CA PHE A 94 -2.92 14.24 -8.07
C PHE A 94 -4.14 13.42 -7.60
N ARG A 95 -5.30 14.05 -7.42
CA ARG A 95 -6.52 13.35 -6.99
C ARG A 95 -6.96 12.30 -8.00
N VAL A 96 -7.43 11.18 -7.47
CA VAL A 96 -8.10 10.13 -8.26
C VAL A 96 -9.63 10.31 -8.16
N LYS A 97 -10.31 10.11 -9.29
CA LYS A 97 -11.78 10.18 -9.34
C LYS A 97 -12.42 8.86 -8.93
N GLU A 98 -11.86 7.77 -9.42
CA GLU A 98 -12.35 6.43 -9.17
C GLU A 98 -11.78 5.88 -7.87
N LYS A 99 -12.65 5.27 -7.06
CA LYS A 99 -12.30 4.58 -5.83
C LYS A 99 -12.89 3.19 -5.87
N TYR A 100 -12.10 2.20 -5.51
CA TYR A 100 -12.56 0.83 -5.37
C TYR A 100 -13.06 0.61 -3.95
N SER A 101 -14.34 0.29 -3.81
CA SER A 101 -14.99 -0.04 -2.54
C SER A 101 -15.46 -1.50 -2.48
N GLY A 102 -15.03 -2.33 -3.43
CA GLY A 102 -15.35 -3.75 -3.46
C GLY A 102 -14.53 -4.54 -2.44
N ARG A 103 -14.84 -5.83 -2.34
CA ARG A 103 -14.08 -6.74 -1.47
C ARG A 103 -12.69 -6.96 -2.06
N ALA A 104 -11.66 -6.79 -1.23
CA ALA A 104 -10.29 -7.10 -1.62
C ALA A 104 -10.15 -8.57 -2.08
N ALA A 105 -9.40 -8.77 -3.15
CA ALA A 105 -9.04 -10.10 -3.61
C ALA A 105 -8.01 -10.76 -2.70
N THR A 106 -7.86 -12.07 -2.84
CA THR A 106 -6.73 -12.80 -2.27
C THR A 106 -5.44 -12.38 -2.99
N ILE A 107 -4.32 -12.32 -2.26
CA ILE A 107 -3.01 -11.99 -2.84
C ILE A 107 -2.66 -12.94 -3.99
N ASP A 108 -2.23 -12.37 -5.12
CA ASP A 108 -1.69 -13.13 -6.25
C ASP A 108 -0.21 -13.47 -5.97
N LEU A 109 0.03 -14.71 -5.54
CA LEU A 109 1.34 -15.20 -5.12
C LEU A 109 2.35 -15.37 -6.27
N VAL A 110 1.95 -15.19 -7.53
CA VAL A 110 2.85 -15.26 -8.70
C VAL A 110 3.09 -13.89 -9.33
N SER A 111 2.37 -12.85 -8.89
CA SER A 111 2.51 -11.49 -9.44
C SER A 111 3.84 -10.82 -9.13
N HIS A 112 4.55 -11.27 -8.09
CA HIS A 112 5.83 -10.71 -7.67
C HIS A 112 6.64 -11.76 -6.90
N GLU A 113 7.97 -11.74 -7.02
CA GLU A 113 8.88 -12.70 -6.36
C GLU A 113 8.68 -12.75 -4.84
N ASP A 114 8.55 -11.59 -4.20
CA ASP A 114 8.30 -11.45 -2.76
C ASP A 114 6.88 -11.83 -2.29
N ALA A 115 5.93 -12.10 -3.19
CA ALA A 115 4.53 -12.32 -2.83
C ALA A 115 4.32 -13.53 -1.92
N ARG A 116 5.12 -14.59 -2.10
CA ARG A 116 5.12 -15.76 -1.22
C ARG A 116 5.76 -15.47 0.12
N LEU A 117 6.87 -14.73 0.12
CA LEU A 117 7.62 -14.39 1.32
C LEU A 117 6.78 -13.56 2.30
N TYR A 118 6.02 -12.59 1.78
CA TYR A 118 5.23 -11.66 2.58
C TYR A 118 3.72 -11.92 2.51
N GLN A 119 3.28 -13.12 2.10
CA GLN A 119 1.87 -13.48 1.92
C GLN A 119 0.98 -13.05 3.09
N LYS A 120 1.38 -13.33 4.33
CA LYS A 120 0.59 -13.00 5.53
C LYS A 120 0.45 -11.48 5.70
N THR A 121 1.52 -10.75 5.48
CA THR A 121 1.54 -9.28 5.58
C THR A 121 0.69 -8.65 4.47
N PHE A 122 0.80 -9.14 3.24
CA PHE A 122 -0.01 -8.69 2.10
C PHE A 122 -1.49 -9.02 2.29
N THR A 123 -1.81 -10.20 2.79
CA THR A 123 -3.19 -10.60 3.11
C THR A 123 -3.80 -9.66 4.16
N ARG A 124 -3.05 -9.33 5.22
CA ARG A 124 -3.51 -8.38 6.24
C ARG A 124 -3.69 -6.97 5.67
N GLY A 125 -2.76 -6.52 4.84
CA GLY A 125 -2.87 -5.23 4.16
C GLY A 125 -4.11 -5.15 3.27
N LEU A 126 -4.32 -6.15 2.41
CA LEU A 126 -5.49 -6.23 1.53
C LEU A 126 -6.81 -6.30 2.31
N ALA A 127 -6.84 -7.00 3.45
CA ALA A 127 -8.02 -7.06 4.32
C ALA A 127 -8.42 -5.68 4.87
N ALA A 128 -7.49 -4.72 4.97
CA ALA A 128 -7.78 -3.33 5.35
C ALA A 128 -8.39 -2.51 4.19
N GLY A 129 -8.36 -3.01 2.96
CA GLY A 129 -8.88 -2.35 1.77
C GLY A 129 -7.93 -1.32 1.15
N SER A 130 -8.40 -0.66 0.09
CA SER A 130 -7.61 0.32 -0.65
C SER A 130 -7.27 1.55 0.21
N ASN A 131 -5.98 1.83 0.37
CA ASN A 131 -5.47 2.96 1.15
C ASN A 131 -4.61 3.92 0.29
N PHE A 132 -4.44 3.63 -1.00
CA PHE A 132 -3.62 4.42 -1.93
C PHE A 132 -4.27 4.49 -3.32
N ALA A 133 -4.20 5.67 -3.95
CA ALA A 133 -4.58 5.87 -5.35
C ALA A 133 -5.95 5.28 -5.75
N GLY A 134 -6.91 5.34 -4.84
CA GLY A 134 -8.31 4.97 -5.03
C GLY A 134 -8.59 3.47 -5.01
N LYS A 135 -7.70 2.66 -5.59
CA LYS A 135 -7.90 1.21 -5.75
C LYS A 135 -6.70 0.34 -5.36
N TYR A 136 -5.65 0.95 -4.84
CA TYR A 136 -4.44 0.24 -4.46
C TYR A 136 -4.31 0.16 -2.94
N THR A 137 -3.68 -0.91 -2.49
CA THR A 137 -3.26 -1.11 -1.11
C THR A 137 -1.75 -1.01 -1.09
N LEU A 138 -1.23 -0.03 -0.36
CA LEU A 138 0.18 0.12 -0.08
C LEU A 138 0.49 -0.58 1.24
N VAL A 139 1.48 -1.47 1.22
CA VAL A 139 1.93 -2.25 2.38
C VAL A 139 3.43 -2.08 2.55
N SER A 140 3.87 -1.64 3.73
CA SER A 140 5.28 -1.50 4.06
C SER A 140 5.79 -2.70 4.85
N VAL A 141 6.96 -3.20 4.48
CA VAL A 141 7.66 -4.32 5.12
C VAL A 141 9.09 -3.88 5.46
N PRO A 142 9.60 -4.10 6.68
CA PRO A 142 11.00 -3.83 6.99
C PRO A 142 11.94 -4.69 6.13
N CYS A 143 12.96 -4.08 5.52
CA CYS A 143 13.99 -4.77 4.72
C CYS A 143 15.38 -4.81 5.38
N GLY A 144 15.51 -4.25 6.60
CA GLY A 144 16.77 -4.19 7.34
C GLY A 144 16.89 -2.90 8.14
N ASP A 145 18.13 -2.53 8.50
CA ASP A 145 18.39 -1.29 9.24
C ASP A 145 18.04 -0.06 8.39
N LYS A 146 17.16 0.81 8.94
CA LYS A 146 16.67 2.03 8.29
C LYS A 146 16.19 1.80 6.85
N CYS A 147 15.43 0.73 6.65
CA CYS A 147 14.95 0.28 5.34
C CYS A 147 13.51 -0.24 5.44
N GLN A 148 12.62 0.21 4.54
CA GLN A 148 11.32 -0.39 4.31
C GLN A 148 11.07 -0.60 2.81
N ASP A 149 10.60 -1.79 2.44
CA ASP A 149 10.04 -2.08 1.13
C ASP A 149 8.54 -1.75 1.15
N ASN A 150 8.11 -0.91 0.21
CA ASN A 150 6.71 -0.46 0.10
C ASN A 150 6.12 -1.06 -1.17
N TYR A 151 5.25 -2.05 -0.97
CA TYR A 151 4.59 -2.78 -2.04
C TYR A 151 3.28 -2.11 -2.41
N ILE A 152 3.01 -2.01 -3.70
CA ILE A 152 1.78 -1.46 -4.25
C ILE A 152 0.98 -2.62 -4.84
N ILE A 153 -0.17 -2.90 -4.23
CA ILE A 153 -1.00 -4.04 -4.57
C ILE A 153 -2.33 -3.53 -5.12
N GLU A 154 -2.74 -3.98 -6.31
CA GLU A 154 -4.08 -3.67 -6.81
C GLU A 154 -5.12 -4.44 -5.99
N THR A 155 -6.00 -3.72 -5.31
CA THR A 155 -6.90 -4.31 -4.29
C THR A 155 -7.92 -5.27 -4.90
N GLN A 156 -8.38 -4.96 -6.12
CA GLN A 156 -9.38 -5.76 -6.84
C GLN A 156 -8.84 -7.10 -7.34
N THR A 157 -7.55 -7.17 -7.67
CA THR A 157 -6.94 -8.36 -8.29
C THR A 157 -5.97 -9.09 -7.37
N GLY A 158 -5.49 -8.43 -6.32
CA GLY A 158 -4.46 -8.94 -5.43
C GLY A 158 -3.07 -8.93 -6.06
N LYS A 159 -2.89 -8.33 -7.24
CA LYS A 159 -1.59 -8.27 -7.94
C LYS A 159 -0.68 -7.23 -7.32
N VAL A 160 0.53 -7.63 -6.96
CA VAL A 160 1.61 -6.69 -6.62
C VAL A 160 2.13 -6.11 -7.93
N ILE A 161 1.94 -4.80 -8.13
CA ILE A 161 2.32 -4.13 -9.39
C ILE A 161 3.70 -3.49 -9.34
N ASP A 162 4.18 -3.13 -8.15
CA ASP A 162 5.49 -2.51 -7.96
C ASP A 162 5.95 -2.58 -6.50
N LYS A 163 7.24 -2.29 -6.29
CA LYS A 163 7.92 -2.16 -4.99
C LYS A 163 8.85 -0.94 -5.02
N VAL A 164 8.69 -0.04 -4.04
CA VAL A 164 9.63 1.06 -3.82
C VAL A 164 10.24 1.01 -2.43
N GLN A 165 11.55 1.21 -2.35
CA GLN A 165 12.26 1.20 -1.08
C GLN A 165 12.33 2.61 -0.48
N SER A 166 12.13 2.72 0.83
CA SER A 166 12.31 3.94 1.62
C SER A 166 13.29 3.69 2.77
N SER A 167 13.91 4.76 3.26
CA SER A 167 14.69 4.75 4.50
C SER A 167 13.96 5.42 5.66
N THR A 168 13.12 6.42 5.38
CA THR A 168 12.32 7.16 6.37
C THR A 168 10.82 6.92 6.25
N GLY A 169 10.42 6.01 5.36
CA GLY A 169 9.03 5.72 5.05
C GLY A 169 8.50 6.47 3.83
N VAL A 170 7.18 6.48 3.71
CA VAL A 170 6.44 7.04 2.58
C VAL A 170 5.28 7.90 3.05
N SER A 171 4.96 8.94 2.29
CA SER A 171 3.73 9.73 2.44
C SER A 171 2.83 9.52 1.22
N PHE A 172 1.58 9.15 1.48
CA PHE A 172 0.57 8.82 0.49
C PHE A 172 -0.83 9.09 1.03
N ARG A 173 -1.82 9.12 0.14
CA ARG A 173 -3.24 9.26 0.51
C ARG A 173 -4.12 8.29 -0.27
N PRO A 174 -5.26 7.84 0.29
CA PRO A 174 -6.21 7.00 -0.42
C PRO A 174 -6.79 7.65 -1.67
N ASP A 175 -6.89 8.97 -1.71
CA ASP A 175 -7.50 9.73 -2.79
C ASP A 175 -6.48 10.39 -3.73
N SER A 176 -5.20 10.03 -3.64
CA SER A 176 -4.15 10.61 -4.47
C SER A 176 -3.28 9.53 -5.09
N ARG A 177 -2.92 9.72 -6.36
CA ARG A 177 -1.97 8.86 -7.09
C ARG A 177 -0.50 9.24 -6.88
N LEU A 178 -0.25 10.23 -6.02
CA LEU A 178 1.08 10.69 -5.64
C LEU A 178 1.63 9.84 -4.48
N LEU A 179 2.87 9.36 -4.63
CA LEU A 179 3.63 8.67 -3.59
C LEU A 179 4.94 9.43 -3.37
N ILE A 180 5.18 9.86 -2.15
CA ILE A 180 6.41 10.55 -1.75
C ILE A 180 7.23 9.59 -0.90
N VAL A 181 8.34 9.11 -1.46
CA VAL A 181 9.32 8.27 -0.76
C VAL A 181 10.32 9.17 -0.06
N ASN A 182 10.67 8.83 1.19
CA ASN A 182 11.55 9.62 2.04
C ASN A 182 11.10 11.08 2.23
N PRO A 183 9.85 11.35 2.64
CA PRO A 183 9.40 12.70 2.88
C PRO A 183 10.23 13.34 4.01
N PRO A 184 10.67 14.61 3.87
CA PRO A 184 11.50 15.29 4.87
C PRO A 184 10.80 15.42 6.23
N GLU A 185 9.46 15.42 6.25
CA GLU A 185 8.64 15.46 7.46
C GLU A 185 8.78 14.22 8.35
N LEU A 186 9.15 13.07 7.78
CA LEU A 186 9.35 11.82 8.53
C LEU A 186 10.80 11.63 8.99
N THR A 187 11.66 12.63 8.79
CA THR A 187 13.05 12.55 9.24
C THR A 187 13.15 12.96 10.71
N THR A 188 13.25 11.98 11.59
CA THR A 188 13.50 12.22 13.01
C THR A 188 14.99 12.45 13.23
N ASN A 189 15.37 13.61 13.76
CA ASN A 189 16.58 13.81 14.59
C ASN A 189 17.90 14.28 13.94
N ASN A 190 17.94 15.37 13.17
CA ASN A 190 19.19 16.14 12.90
C ASN A 190 20.41 15.30 12.45
N GLN A 191 20.18 14.08 11.97
CA GLN A 191 21.19 13.11 11.59
C GLN A 191 21.09 13.07 10.08
N VAL A 192 22.20 13.38 9.42
CA VAL A 192 22.27 13.39 7.96
C VAL A 192 21.92 12.00 7.48
N CYS A 193 20.71 11.82 6.97
CA CYS A 193 20.41 10.62 6.22
C CYS A 193 20.97 10.81 4.82
N GLN A 194 22.13 10.23 4.55
CA GLN A 194 22.81 10.33 3.26
C GLN A 194 21.97 9.74 2.11
N ASN A 195 21.04 8.84 2.42
CA ASN A 195 20.22 8.10 1.46
C ASN A 195 18.71 8.42 1.54
N CYS A 196 18.32 9.54 2.17
CA CYS A 196 16.91 9.94 2.30
C CYS A 196 16.53 11.09 1.36
N GLU A 197 17.16 11.20 0.19
CA GLU A 197 16.66 12.15 -0.81
C GLU A 197 15.21 11.77 -1.15
N PRO A 198 14.27 12.73 -1.11
CA PRO A 198 12.89 12.45 -1.48
C PRO A 198 12.80 12.00 -2.93
N ILE A 199 12.09 10.91 -3.16
CA ILE A 199 11.76 10.44 -4.50
C ILE A 199 10.26 10.55 -4.68
N ILE A 200 9.85 11.23 -5.75
CA ILE A 200 8.46 11.44 -6.06
C ILE A 200 8.03 10.48 -7.14
N TYR A 201 6.94 9.78 -6.87
CA TYR A 201 6.34 8.82 -7.76
C TYR A 201 4.88 9.20 -8.04
N VAL A 202 4.43 8.97 -9.27
CA VAL A 202 3.05 9.15 -9.69
C VAL A 202 2.57 7.84 -10.30
N LEU A 203 1.46 7.31 -9.80
CA LEU A 203 0.81 6.13 -10.34
C LEU A 203 -0.13 6.52 -11.49
N GLU A 204 0.12 6.02 -12.69
CA GLU A 204 -0.75 6.21 -13.85
C GLU A 204 -0.92 4.88 -14.60
N ASN A 205 -2.16 4.54 -14.95
CA ASN A 205 -2.47 3.33 -15.75
C ASN A 205 -1.87 2.02 -15.19
N GLY A 206 -1.80 1.91 -13.86
CA GLY A 206 -1.26 0.71 -13.19
C GLY A 206 0.27 0.64 -13.15
N LEU A 207 0.96 1.70 -13.56
CA LEU A 207 2.42 1.81 -13.53
C LEU A 207 2.84 3.01 -12.69
N ILE A 208 3.99 2.91 -12.02
CA ILE A 208 4.53 4.01 -11.24
C ILE A 208 5.65 4.71 -12.00
N TYR A 209 5.60 6.04 -12.04
CA TYR A 209 6.57 6.86 -12.75
C TYR A 209 7.30 7.77 -11.76
N LYS A 210 8.64 7.74 -11.78
CA LYS A 210 9.45 8.69 -11.03
C LYS A 210 9.31 10.08 -11.66
N ALA A 211 8.73 11.02 -10.94
CA ALA A 211 8.62 12.39 -11.39
C ALA A 211 10.02 13.03 -11.42
N LYS A 212 10.36 13.70 -12.52
CA LYS A 212 11.59 14.49 -12.59
C LYS A 212 11.44 15.71 -11.70
N LEU A 213 12.22 15.75 -10.62
CA LEU A 213 12.47 16.99 -9.89
C LEU A 213 13.22 17.92 -10.86
N LEU A 214 12.66 19.11 -11.10
CA LEU A 214 13.36 20.12 -11.91
C LEU A 214 14.63 20.46 -11.11
N ARG A 215 15.79 20.29 -11.76
CA ARG A 215 17.09 20.68 -11.22
C ARG A 215 17.32 22.15 -11.51
#